data_AF-A0A9F2R2M1-F1
#
_entry.id   AF-A0A9F2R2M1-F1
#
_cell.length_a   1.000
_cell.length_b   1.000
_cell.length_c   1.000
_cell.angle_alpha   90.00
_cell.angle_beta   90.00
_cell.angle_gamma   90.00
#
_symmetry.space_group_name_H-M   'P 1'
#
loop_
_entity.id
_entity.type
_entity.pdbx_description
1 polymer ?
#
loop_
_entity_poly.entity_id
_entity_poly.type
_entity_poly.pdbx_seq_one_letter_code
_entity_poly.pdbx_strand_id
1 'polypeptide(L)'
;MCDMGGLDNLIANTAYLQARKTGDVDAKDMQKRRKSLLLPKAEECVEVRQSIPVDYESICEQQPIGKKFFREFLETVPEYQLAQEFLDEISAWELSEENIKSSLLEGMVNMYLKNVSNTYLKFLSTDLSNKCQSASKSDFENILQSAREETNTFLKGKPFEGFQASPFYEKFLQWKSYERQPISEKFFEEFRVLGKGGFGEVCAVQVKSTGKMYACKKLDKKRLKKKKGEKMALLEKEILEKVNSRFIVRLAYAYQSKTSLCLVMSLMNGGDLKYHIYNVGERGLEMDRVIFYSAQITCGILHLHSKKIIYRDMKPENVLLDDNGHCRLSDLGLAVEVKENKKITNRAGTNGYMAPEILKEESYSYPVDWFAMGCSIYEMVAGRTPFKDFKEKVDKDEVKRRTIEDEVKFQHANFDESTKDICKLLLAKNPENRLGNRNNDDDPRKHAFFRSINFHRLEAGIIDPPFVPDPSVVYAKDLSDIADFSEARGIEFDEKDIEFFNKFATGAIPIPWQEEVIETGLFEDLNNPNRVVEGDSKSGVCLLL
;
A
#
# COMPACT_ATOMS: atom_id res chain seq x y z
N MET A 1 -13.90 -40.06 18.61
CA MET A 1 -12.73 -39.36 18.06
C MET A 1 -13.07 -37.89 18.12
N CYS A 2 -12.37 -37.09 18.93
CA CYS A 2 -12.54 -35.64 18.87
C CYS A 2 -12.07 -35.17 17.50
N ASP A 3 -12.86 -34.31 16.86
CA ASP A 3 -12.48 -33.63 15.63
C ASP A 3 -11.31 -32.69 15.92
N MET A 4 -10.09 -33.22 15.81
CA MET A 4 -8.85 -32.49 16.08
C MET A 4 -8.74 -31.24 15.18
N GLY A 5 -9.24 -31.30 13.94
CA GLY A 5 -9.20 -30.18 13.01
C GLY A 5 -10.08 -29.00 13.44
N GLY A 6 -11.27 -29.28 13.98
CA GLY A 6 -12.15 -28.26 14.54
C GLY A 6 -11.55 -27.58 15.78
N LEU A 7 -10.87 -28.35 16.64
CA LEU A 7 -10.23 -27.81 17.85
C LEU A 7 -9.02 -26.93 17.50
N ASP A 8 -8.16 -27.36 16.58
CA ASP A 8 -6.98 -26.58 16.14
C ASP A 8 -7.40 -25.25 15.50
N ASN A 9 -8.46 -25.27 14.69
CA ASN A 9 -9.03 -24.06 14.09
C ASN A 9 -9.59 -23.10 15.16
N LEU A 10 -10.31 -23.62 16.16
CA LEU A 10 -10.84 -22.81 17.26
C LEU A 10 -9.72 -22.15 18.08
N ILE A 11 -8.67 -22.91 18.43
CA ILE A 11 -7.52 -22.39 19.19
C ILE A 11 -6.81 -21.30 18.38
N ALA A 12 -6.50 -21.56 17.12
CA ALA A 12 -5.83 -20.59 16.24
C ALA A 12 -6.67 -19.31 16.05
N ASN A 13 -7.98 -19.45 15.87
CA ASN A 13 -8.90 -18.31 15.72
C ASN A 13 -8.99 -17.50 17.00
N THR A 14 -9.07 -18.14 18.15
CA THR A 14 -9.17 -17.46 19.44
C THR A 14 -7.90 -16.66 19.71
N ALA A 15 -6.73 -17.27 19.55
CA ALA A 15 -5.45 -16.59 19.72
C ALA A 15 -5.29 -15.42 18.74
N TYR A 16 -5.67 -15.63 17.47
CA TYR A 16 -5.63 -14.58 16.45
C TYR A 16 -6.55 -13.40 16.75
N LEU A 17 -7.80 -13.67 17.15
CA LEU A 17 -8.76 -12.63 17.52
C LEU A 17 -8.36 -11.90 18.80
N GLN A 18 -7.69 -12.58 19.73
CA GLN A 18 -7.12 -11.94 20.91
C GLN A 18 -5.98 -10.99 20.51
N ALA A 19 -5.03 -11.44 19.68
CA ALA A 19 -3.92 -10.60 19.21
C ALA A 19 -4.38 -9.37 18.40
N ARG A 20 -5.52 -9.46 17.72
CA ARG A 20 -6.16 -8.31 17.04
C ARG A 20 -6.70 -7.27 18.03
N LYS A 21 -7.08 -7.69 19.25
CA LYS A 21 -7.59 -6.81 20.30
C LYS A 21 -6.40 -6.37 21.14
N THR A 22 -5.86 -5.17 20.89
CA THR A 22 -4.89 -4.54 21.79
C THR A 22 -5.51 -4.38 23.18
N GLY A 23 -5.19 -5.28 24.10
CA GLY A 23 -5.68 -5.25 25.49
C GLY A 23 -4.66 -4.68 26.47
N ASP A 24 -5.13 -4.27 27.66
CA ASP A 24 -4.28 -3.70 28.72
C ASP A 24 -3.15 -4.61 29.22
N VAL A 25 -3.33 -5.94 29.12
CA VAL A 25 -2.32 -6.93 29.52
C VAL A 25 -1.15 -6.96 28.52
N ASP A 26 -1.46 -6.96 27.21
CA ASP A 26 -0.44 -6.92 26.15
C ASP A 26 0.32 -5.59 26.16
N ALA A 27 -0.34 -4.49 26.53
CA ALA A 27 0.32 -3.18 26.68
C ALA A 27 1.41 -3.18 27.75
N LYS A 28 1.19 -3.85 28.91
CA LYS A 28 2.20 -3.94 29.99
C LYS A 28 3.38 -4.81 29.60
N ASP A 29 3.13 -5.96 28.99
CA ASP A 29 4.20 -6.85 28.52
C ASP A 29 5.00 -6.19 27.39
N MET A 30 4.34 -5.46 26.50
CA MET A 30 4.99 -4.66 25.47
C MET A 30 5.85 -3.54 26.07
N GLN A 31 5.34 -2.78 27.05
CA GLN A 31 6.13 -1.77 27.76
C GLN A 31 7.38 -2.39 28.41
N LYS A 32 7.25 -3.58 29.02
CA LYS A 32 8.38 -4.31 29.59
C LYS A 32 9.41 -4.70 28.53
N ARG A 33 8.97 -5.23 27.38
CA ARG A 33 9.85 -5.54 26.23
C ARG A 33 10.53 -4.28 25.68
N ARG A 34 9.82 -3.15 25.66
CA ARG A 34 10.35 -1.88 25.19
C ARG A 34 11.41 -1.31 26.13
N LYS A 35 11.40 -1.57 27.44
CA LYS A 35 12.38 -1.01 28.40
C LYS A 35 13.85 -1.25 28.05
N SER A 36 14.17 -2.38 27.41
CA SER A 36 15.55 -2.71 27.00
C SER A 36 15.97 -2.10 25.65
N LEU A 37 15.03 -1.51 24.90
CA LEU A 37 15.32 -0.94 23.58
C LEU A 37 16.00 0.42 23.72
N LEU A 38 17.07 0.62 22.95
CA LEU A 38 17.81 1.86 22.93
C LEU A 38 18.09 2.26 21.48
N LEU A 39 17.99 3.55 21.20
CA LEU A 39 18.50 4.08 19.95
C LEU A 39 20.04 4.06 19.98
N PRO A 40 20.69 3.77 18.84
CA PRO A 40 22.14 3.85 18.72
C PRO A 40 22.65 5.23 19.11
N LYS A 41 23.86 5.31 19.66
CA LYS A 41 24.50 6.58 19.97
C LYS A 41 24.89 7.32 18.69
N ALA A 42 25.10 8.63 18.78
CA ALA A 42 25.48 9.44 17.62
C ALA A 42 26.77 8.94 16.96
N GLU A 43 27.74 8.45 17.74
CA GLU A 43 29.00 7.90 17.25
C GLU A 43 28.81 6.59 16.46
N GLU A 44 27.72 5.86 16.71
CA GLU A 44 27.37 4.62 16.02
C GLU A 44 26.61 4.86 14.70
N CYS A 45 26.29 6.13 14.39
CA CYS A 45 25.49 6.50 13.21
C CYS A 45 26.33 6.98 12.00
N VAL A 46 27.67 6.85 12.06
CA VAL A 46 28.59 7.38 11.04
C VAL A 46 28.34 6.77 9.66
N GLU A 47 28.17 5.45 9.58
CA GLU A 47 27.93 4.74 8.30
C GLU A 47 26.60 5.17 7.66
N VAL A 48 25.57 5.33 8.49
CA VAL A 48 24.24 5.78 8.06
C VAL A 48 24.31 7.21 7.51
N ARG A 49 25.04 8.10 8.20
CA ARG A 49 25.26 9.48 7.76
C ARG A 49 25.95 9.57 6.39
N GLN A 50 26.89 8.67 6.11
CA GLN A 50 27.63 8.65 4.85
C GLN A 50 26.83 8.05 3.68
N SER A 51 25.88 7.16 3.97
CA SER A 51 25.17 6.38 2.95
C SER A 51 23.78 6.89 2.61
N ILE A 52 23.17 7.73 3.45
CA ILE A 52 21.86 8.32 3.16
C ILE A 52 22.02 9.46 2.13
N PRO A 53 21.30 9.40 0.98
CA PRO A 53 21.24 10.52 0.07
C PRO A 53 20.63 11.75 0.75
N VAL A 54 21.32 12.88 0.63
CA VAL A 54 20.81 14.19 1.05
C VAL A 54 19.78 14.65 0.03
N ASP A 55 18.54 14.25 0.23
CA ASP A 55 17.41 14.59 -0.64
C ASP A 55 16.22 15.03 0.21
N TYR A 56 15.75 16.26 0.00
CA TYR A 56 14.64 16.84 0.75
C TYR A 56 13.37 16.00 0.62
N GLU A 57 13.04 15.60 -0.61
CA GLU A 57 11.79 14.89 -0.88
C GLU A 57 11.75 13.54 -0.15
N SER A 58 12.83 12.78 -0.24
CA SER A 58 13.00 11.51 0.45
C SER A 58 12.97 11.64 1.98
N ILE A 59 13.65 12.63 2.55
CA ILE A 59 13.83 12.74 4.01
C ILE A 59 12.65 13.46 4.66
N CYS A 60 12.26 14.61 4.14
CA CYS A 60 11.34 15.54 4.79
C CYS A 60 9.88 15.39 4.34
N GLU A 61 9.62 14.75 3.19
CA GLU A 61 8.24 14.55 2.70
C GLU A 61 7.79 13.09 2.74
N GLN A 62 8.64 12.16 2.26
CA GLN A 62 8.26 10.76 2.08
C GLN A 62 8.49 9.90 3.33
N GLN A 63 9.54 10.16 4.11
CA GLN A 63 9.88 9.39 5.31
C GLN A 63 9.16 9.97 6.54
N PRO A 64 8.22 9.23 7.17
CA PRO A 64 7.39 9.75 8.26
C PRO A 64 8.19 10.32 9.45
N ILE A 65 9.25 9.64 9.89
CA ILE A 65 10.08 10.10 11.01
C ILE A 65 10.90 11.33 10.59
N GLY A 66 11.45 11.33 9.37
CA GLY A 66 12.20 12.47 8.85
C GLY A 66 11.32 13.71 8.70
N LYS A 67 10.11 13.54 8.15
CA LYS A 67 9.06 14.57 8.09
C LYS A 67 8.71 15.09 9.48
N LYS A 68 8.49 14.19 10.45
CA LYS A 68 8.17 14.59 11.83
C LYS A 68 9.26 15.46 12.45
N PHE A 69 10.52 15.04 12.38
CA PHE A 69 11.63 15.84 12.91
C PHE A 69 11.86 17.14 12.14
N PHE A 70 11.63 17.14 10.82
CA PHE A 70 11.71 18.38 10.05
C PHE A 70 10.67 19.38 10.51
N ARG A 71 9.42 18.95 10.73
CA ARG A 71 8.34 19.82 11.25
C ARG A 71 8.65 20.34 12.65
N GLU A 72 9.11 19.47 13.55
CA GLU A 72 9.57 19.88 14.90
C GLU A 72 10.71 20.92 14.81
N PHE A 73 11.60 20.81 13.81
CA PHE A 73 12.63 21.81 13.56
C PHE A 73 12.03 23.14 13.03
N LEU A 74 11.09 23.09 12.08
CA LEU A 74 10.46 24.30 11.53
C LEU A 74 9.72 25.11 12.61
N GLU A 75 9.12 24.45 13.59
CA GLU A 75 8.48 25.09 14.76
C GLU A 75 9.44 25.95 15.61
N THR A 76 10.75 25.70 15.52
CA THR A 76 11.75 26.48 16.28
C THR A 76 12.01 27.88 15.69
N VAL A 77 11.56 28.13 14.45
CA VAL A 77 11.76 29.39 13.74
C VAL A 77 10.41 29.88 13.20
N PRO A 78 9.89 31.03 13.68
CA PRO A 78 8.54 31.49 13.31
C PRO A 78 8.29 31.62 11.80
N GLU A 79 9.29 32.04 11.02
CA GLU A 79 9.19 32.13 9.56
C GLU A 79 9.01 30.76 8.89
N TYR A 80 9.64 29.72 9.45
CA TYR A 80 9.57 28.36 8.93
C TYR A 80 8.25 27.68 9.30
N GLN A 81 7.80 27.88 10.54
CA GLN A 81 6.49 27.43 11.00
C GLN A 81 5.37 28.01 10.12
N LEU A 82 5.39 29.31 9.84
CA LEU A 82 4.39 29.95 8.97
C LEU A 82 4.38 29.37 7.56
N ALA A 83 5.56 29.03 7.01
CA ALA A 83 5.68 28.40 5.70
C ALA A 83 5.02 27.02 5.67
N GLN A 84 5.18 26.24 6.74
CA GLN A 84 4.56 24.93 6.89
C GLN A 84 3.04 25.03 7.08
N GLU A 85 2.58 25.93 7.95
CA GLU A 85 1.14 26.16 8.19
C GLU A 85 0.40 26.54 6.91
N PHE A 86 1.02 27.38 6.07
CA PHE A 86 0.49 27.71 4.75
C PHE A 86 0.30 26.47 3.85
N LEU A 87 1.28 25.56 3.80
CA LEU A 87 1.16 24.32 3.02
C LEU A 87 0.10 23.36 3.59
N ASP A 88 -0.07 23.33 4.91
CA ASP A 88 -1.11 22.56 5.58
C ASP A 88 -2.51 23.10 5.26
N GLU A 89 -2.69 24.42 5.26
CA GLU A 89 -3.95 25.05 4.88
C GLU A 89 -4.30 24.80 3.40
N ILE A 90 -3.31 24.87 2.49
CA ILE A 90 -3.52 24.48 1.09
C ILE A 90 -4.02 23.04 1.00
N SER A 91 -3.36 22.12 1.71
CA SER A 91 -3.72 20.70 1.67
C SER A 91 -5.12 20.46 2.24
N ALA A 92 -5.49 21.16 3.32
CA ALA A 92 -6.83 21.11 3.89
C ALA A 92 -7.89 21.68 2.93
N TRP A 93 -7.57 22.77 2.23
CA TRP A 93 -8.42 23.37 1.22
C TRP A 93 -8.67 22.43 0.03
N GLU A 94 -7.65 21.75 -0.47
CA GLU A 94 -7.78 20.77 -1.57
C GLU A 94 -8.76 19.64 -1.22
N LEU A 95 -8.82 19.24 0.05
CA LEU A 95 -9.69 18.17 0.58
C LEU A 95 -11.07 18.65 1.07
N SER A 96 -11.28 19.96 1.13
CA SER A 96 -12.52 20.56 1.62
C SER A 96 -13.70 20.36 0.66
N GLU A 97 -14.92 20.56 1.15
CA GLU A 97 -16.13 20.46 0.32
C GLU A 97 -16.24 21.65 -0.65
N GLU A 98 -16.80 21.41 -1.83
CA GLU A 98 -16.88 22.41 -2.92
C GLU A 98 -17.62 23.70 -2.51
N ASN A 99 -18.61 23.60 -1.61
CA ASN A 99 -19.38 24.74 -1.10
C ASN A 99 -18.56 25.71 -0.23
N ILE A 100 -17.45 25.28 0.38
CA ILE A 100 -16.63 26.11 1.27
C ILE A 100 -15.27 26.51 0.66
N LYS A 101 -14.84 25.83 -0.41
CA LYS A 101 -13.54 26.07 -1.07
C LYS A 101 -13.27 27.53 -1.43
N SER A 102 -14.25 28.25 -1.98
CA SER A 102 -14.07 29.64 -2.40
C SER A 102 -13.79 30.58 -1.21
N SER A 103 -14.47 30.38 -0.08
CA SER A 103 -14.26 31.19 1.13
C SER A 103 -12.90 30.91 1.77
N LEU A 104 -12.49 29.64 1.81
CA LEU A 104 -11.19 29.23 2.34
C LEU A 104 -10.04 29.81 1.49
N LEU A 105 -10.16 29.74 0.16
CA LEU A 105 -9.20 30.32 -0.77
C LEU A 105 -8.98 31.82 -0.53
N GLU A 106 -10.06 32.59 -0.41
CA GLU A 106 -10.00 34.03 -0.12
C GLU A 106 -9.37 34.30 1.26
N GLY A 107 -9.69 33.49 2.27
CA GLY A 107 -9.06 33.54 3.59
C GLY A 107 -7.55 33.36 3.53
N MET A 108 -7.08 32.29 2.88
CA MET A 108 -5.66 31.98 2.75
C MET A 108 -4.88 33.09 2.04
N VAL A 109 -5.40 33.61 0.92
CA VAL A 109 -4.74 34.70 0.18
C VAL A 109 -4.60 35.95 1.05
N ASN A 110 -5.66 36.34 1.77
CA ASN A 110 -5.63 37.51 2.63
C ASN A 110 -4.71 37.32 3.85
N MET A 111 -4.64 36.10 4.39
CA MET A 111 -3.85 35.79 5.57
C MET A 111 -2.35 35.65 5.25
N TYR A 112 -1.98 34.95 4.17
CA TYR A 112 -0.58 34.60 3.90
C TYR A 112 0.07 35.45 2.80
N LEU A 113 -0.69 35.98 1.85
CA LEU A 113 -0.13 36.61 0.63
C LEU A 113 -0.30 38.13 0.59
N LYS A 114 -1.15 38.72 1.45
CA LYS A 114 -1.29 40.18 1.57
C LYS A 114 -0.35 40.73 2.65
N ASN A 115 0.40 41.76 2.32
CA ASN A 115 1.44 42.32 3.19
C ASN A 115 0.92 43.04 4.45
N VAL A 116 -0.39 43.29 4.52
CA VAL A 116 -1.08 43.85 5.69
C VAL A 116 -1.26 42.82 6.81
N SER A 117 -1.09 41.53 6.51
CA SER A 117 -1.24 40.46 7.48
C SER A 117 0.06 40.25 8.28
N ASN A 118 -0.09 39.94 9.57
CA ASN A 118 1.04 39.58 10.44
C ASN A 118 1.65 38.22 10.07
N THR A 119 0.90 37.37 9.36
CA THR A 119 1.31 36.05 8.87
C THR A 119 1.77 36.08 7.40
N TYR A 120 2.04 37.28 6.86
CA TYR A 120 2.53 37.45 5.49
C TYR A 120 3.85 36.70 5.27
N LEU A 121 3.91 35.92 4.17
CA LEU A 121 5.08 35.14 3.78
C LEU A 121 6.16 36.08 3.20
N LYS A 122 7.13 36.45 4.03
CA LYS A 122 8.18 37.42 3.70
C LYS A 122 9.23 36.91 2.71
N PHE A 123 9.35 35.59 2.55
CA PHE A 123 10.31 34.96 1.65
C PHE A 123 9.86 34.94 0.18
N LEU A 124 8.61 35.32 -0.11
CA LEU A 124 8.10 35.36 -1.47
C LEU A 124 8.89 36.36 -2.32
N SER A 125 9.07 36.03 -3.60
CA SER A 125 9.73 36.90 -4.57
C SER A 125 9.00 38.24 -4.69
N THR A 126 9.76 39.30 -4.97
CA THR A 126 9.18 40.65 -5.17
C THR A 126 8.12 40.65 -6.26
N ASP A 127 8.31 39.87 -7.32
CA ASP A 127 7.36 39.76 -8.43
C ASP A 127 6.05 39.11 -8.00
N LEU A 128 6.11 37.98 -7.28
CA LEU A 128 4.92 37.31 -6.78
C LEU A 128 4.22 38.16 -5.70
N SER A 129 4.98 38.76 -4.79
CA SER A 129 4.45 39.66 -3.77
C SER A 129 3.64 40.81 -4.38
N ASN A 130 4.18 41.46 -5.42
CA ASN A 130 3.50 42.54 -6.13
C ASN A 130 2.21 42.07 -6.80
N LYS A 131 2.23 40.90 -7.46
CA LYS A 131 1.02 40.28 -8.03
C LYS A 131 -0.01 39.96 -6.96
N CYS A 132 0.41 39.40 -5.83
CA CYS A 132 -0.47 39.08 -4.72
C CYS A 132 -1.16 40.32 -4.18
N GLN A 133 -0.50 41.49 -4.12
CA GLN A 133 -1.14 42.71 -3.62
C GLN A 133 -2.26 43.22 -4.54
N SER A 134 -2.08 43.16 -5.86
CA SER A 134 -3.06 43.65 -6.84
C SER A 134 -4.07 42.59 -7.34
N ALA A 135 -3.88 41.33 -6.96
CA ALA A 135 -4.72 40.20 -7.38
C ALA A 135 -6.20 40.37 -7.04
N SER A 136 -7.05 39.98 -7.99
CA SER A 136 -8.49 39.84 -7.86
C SER A 136 -8.88 38.39 -7.58
N LYS A 137 -10.15 38.12 -7.23
CA LYS A 137 -10.60 36.76 -6.88
C LYS A 137 -10.35 35.72 -7.98
N SER A 138 -10.41 36.12 -9.26
CA SER A 138 -10.13 35.22 -10.39
C SER A 138 -8.66 34.79 -10.48
N ASP A 139 -7.75 35.51 -9.81
CA ASP A 139 -6.32 35.21 -9.81
C ASP A 139 -5.90 34.30 -8.66
N PHE A 140 -6.76 34.10 -7.66
CA PHE A 140 -6.41 33.51 -6.37
C PHE A 140 -5.85 32.09 -6.46
N GLU A 141 -6.44 31.22 -7.29
CA GLU A 141 -5.94 29.85 -7.46
C GLU A 141 -4.53 29.84 -8.07
N ASN A 142 -4.30 30.67 -9.09
CA ASN A 142 -3.01 30.75 -9.77
C ASN A 142 -1.91 31.30 -8.86
N ILE A 143 -2.19 32.38 -8.11
CA ILE A 143 -1.20 32.95 -7.18
C ILE A 143 -0.94 32.00 -6.00
N LEU A 144 -1.95 31.25 -5.54
CA LEU A 144 -1.77 30.26 -4.48
C LEU A 144 -0.87 29.12 -4.95
N GLN A 145 -1.04 28.65 -6.18
CA GLN A 145 -0.17 27.65 -6.79
C GLN A 145 1.28 28.16 -6.93
N SER A 146 1.48 29.40 -7.41
CA SER A 146 2.83 30.00 -7.46
C SER A 146 3.45 30.16 -6.06
N ALA A 147 2.66 30.58 -5.07
CA ALA A 147 3.12 30.71 -3.69
C ALA A 147 3.47 29.35 -3.08
N ARG A 148 2.73 28.28 -3.41
CA ARG A 148 3.05 26.90 -3.01
C ARG A 148 4.40 26.47 -3.57
N GLU A 149 4.67 26.76 -4.83
CA GLU A 149 5.94 26.44 -5.50
C GLU A 149 7.13 27.20 -4.90
N GLU A 150 6.99 28.50 -4.66
CA GLU A 150 8.02 29.29 -3.99
C GLU A 150 8.23 28.84 -2.52
N THR A 151 7.16 28.49 -1.80
CA THR A 151 7.24 27.97 -0.43
C THR A 151 7.98 26.63 -0.38
N ASN A 152 7.65 25.70 -1.29
CA ASN A 152 8.38 24.44 -1.41
C ASN A 152 9.86 24.67 -1.76
N THR A 153 10.16 25.63 -2.63
CA THR A 153 11.54 25.99 -2.97
C THR A 153 12.29 26.57 -1.77
N PHE A 154 11.61 27.43 -1.00
CA PHE A 154 12.14 27.99 0.24
C PHE A 154 12.48 26.90 1.25
N LEU A 155 11.55 25.98 1.55
CA LEU A 155 11.77 24.87 2.50
C LEU A 155 12.90 23.93 2.08
N LYS A 156 13.05 23.68 0.77
CA LYS A 156 14.15 22.89 0.18
C LYS A 156 15.53 23.54 0.32
N GLY A 157 15.59 24.85 0.50
CA GLY A 157 16.83 25.61 0.64
C GLY A 157 17.28 25.73 2.10
N LYS A 158 17.31 26.98 2.58
CA LYS A 158 17.87 27.34 3.89
C LYS A 158 17.27 26.56 5.08
N PRO A 159 15.95 26.30 5.18
CA PRO A 159 15.38 25.49 6.25
C PRO A 159 15.89 24.05 6.22
N PHE A 160 15.99 23.42 5.05
CA PHE A 160 16.55 22.06 4.94
C PHE A 160 18.04 22.03 5.33
N GLU A 161 18.85 22.97 4.86
CA GLU A 161 20.27 23.07 5.28
C GLU A 161 20.40 23.26 6.80
N GLY A 162 19.55 24.11 7.38
CA GLY A 162 19.47 24.32 8.83
C GLY A 162 19.07 23.06 9.59
N PHE A 163 18.10 22.30 9.06
CA PHE A 163 17.68 21.02 9.63
C PHE A 163 18.86 20.04 9.66
N GLN A 164 19.60 19.89 8.57
CA GLN A 164 20.75 18.98 8.49
C GLN A 164 21.87 19.29 9.48
N ALA A 165 22.03 20.56 9.84
CA ALA A 165 22.98 21.02 10.85
C ALA A 165 22.42 20.96 12.29
N SER A 166 21.15 20.60 12.47
CA SER A 166 20.46 20.62 13.76
C SER A 166 20.52 19.26 14.50
N PRO A 167 20.32 19.25 15.83
CA PRO A 167 20.15 18.02 16.60
C PRO A 167 18.96 17.15 16.15
N PHE A 168 17.96 17.71 15.47
CA PHE A 168 16.82 16.95 14.95
C PHE A 168 17.25 15.99 13.84
N TYR A 169 18.19 16.40 12.98
CA TYR A 169 18.75 15.52 11.96
C TYR A 169 19.62 14.42 12.56
N GLU A 170 20.35 14.71 13.65
CA GLU A 170 21.09 13.68 14.38
C GLU A 170 20.16 12.61 14.94
N LYS A 171 19.02 13.00 15.54
CA LYS A 171 17.99 12.06 15.98
C LYS A 171 17.41 11.25 14.83
N PHE A 172 17.14 11.89 13.69
CA PHE A 172 16.73 11.17 12.48
C PHE A 172 17.75 10.09 12.08
N LEU A 173 19.05 10.39 12.10
CA LEU A 173 20.10 9.41 11.81
C LEU A 173 20.15 8.25 12.81
N GLN A 174 19.88 8.50 14.10
CA GLN A 174 19.75 7.42 15.10
C GLN A 174 18.59 6.47 14.77
N TRP A 175 17.44 7.02 14.39
CA TRP A 175 16.29 6.22 13.94
C TRP A 175 16.60 5.45 12.65
N LYS A 176 17.31 6.05 11.70
CA LYS A 176 17.76 5.36 10.49
C LYS A 176 18.75 4.23 10.78
N SER A 177 19.61 4.38 11.77
CA SER A 177 20.51 3.32 12.23
C SER A 177 19.74 2.18 12.90
N TYR A 178 18.71 2.51 13.68
CA TYR A 178 17.82 1.53 14.29
C TYR A 178 16.96 0.77 13.25
N GLU A 179 16.48 1.46 12.22
CA GLU A 179 15.74 0.87 11.08
C GLU A 179 16.56 -0.19 10.32
N ARG A 180 17.87 0.05 10.16
CA ARG A 180 18.78 -0.83 9.39
C ARG A 180 19.28 -2.06 10.14
N GLN A 181 18.82 -2.29 11.37
CA GLN A 181 19.21 -3.47 12.12
C GLN A 181 18.76 -4.76 11.40
N PRO A 182 19.55 -5.85 11.46
CA PRO A 182 19.19 -7.11 10.81
C PRO A 182 17.85 -7.66 11.30
N ILE A 183 16.98 -8.03 10.36
CA ILE A 183 15.66 -8.60 10.65
C ILE A 183 15.71 -10.12 10.52
N SER A 184 15.14 -10.82 11.50
CA SER A 184 15.04 -12.27 11.53
C SER A 184 13.66 -12.74 12.02
N GLU A 185 13.39 -14.04 11.94
CA GLU A 185 12.18 -14.67 12.47
C GLU A 185 11.91 -14.35 13.95
N LYS A 186 12.95 -14.00 14.73
CA LYS A 186 12.80 -13.71 16.15
C LYS A 186 12.11 -12.37 16.44
N PHE A 187 12.07 -11.46 15.46
CA PHE A 187 11.35 -10.19 15.57
C PHE A 187 9.83 -10.39 15.62
N PHE A 188 9.35 -11.54 15.12
CA PHE A 188 7.95 -11.80 14.92
C PHE A 188 7.44 -12.88 15.87
N GLU A 189 6.19 -12.73 16.28
CA GLU A 189 5.37 -13.78 16.88
C GLU A 189 4.34 -14.22 15.83
N GLU A 190 4.16 -15.52 15.65
CA GLU A 190 3.31 -16.07 14.60
C GLU A 190 2.01 -16.62 15.18
N PHE A 191 0.92 -16.39 14.45
CA PHE A 191 -0.43 -16.77 14.84
C PHE A 191 -1.03 -17.75 13.84
N ARG A 192 -2.06 -17.32 13.11
CA ARG A 192 -2.89 -18.19 12.25
C ARG A 192 -2.40 -18.16 10.79
N VAL A 193 -2.45 -19.31 10.11
CA VAL A 193 -2.34 -19.38 8.64
C VAL A 193 -3.62 -18.80 8.00
N LEU A 194 -3.44 -17.79 7.16
CA LEU A 194 -4.50 -17.07 6.45
C LEU A 194 -4.78 -17.67 5.07
N GLY A 195 -3.76 -18.26 4.44
CA GLY A 195 -3.90 -18.88 3.13
C GLY A 195 -2.64 -19.62 2.68
N LYS A 196 -2.77 -20.42 1.61
CA LYS A 196 -1.65 -21.13 0.97
C LYS A 196 -1.60 -20.81 -0.52
N GLY A 197 -0.39 -20.54 -1.03
CA GLY A 197 -0.10 -20.17 -2.41
C GLY A 197 0.90 -21.11 -3.08
N GLY A 198 1.27 -20.84 -4.34
CA GLY A 198 2.08 -21.77 -5.15
C GLY A 198 3.45 -22.15 -4.57
N PHE A 199 4.03 -21.32 -3.70
CA PHE A 199 5.39 -21.46 -3.17
C PHE A 199 5.45 -21.58 -1.64
N GLY A 200 4.32 -21.53 -0.94
CA GLY A 200 4.26 -21.61 0.50
C GLY A 200 2.96 -21.04 1.04
N GLU A 201 3.01 -20.38 2.19
CA GLU A 201 1.84 -19.97 2.95
C GLU A 201 1.90 -18.51 3.39
N VAL A 202 0.75 -17.98 3.79
CA VAL A 202 0.61 -16.65 4.38
C VAL A 202 0.07 -16.84 5.78
N CYS A 203 0.77 -16.33 6.79
CA CYS A 203 0.34 -16.37 8.18
C CYS A 203 0.24 -14.97 8.78
N ALA A 204 -0.62 -14.78 9.77
CA ALA A 204 -0.62 -13.58 10.59
C ALA A 204 0.59 -13.59 11.53
N VAL A 205 1.27 -12.46 11.63
CA VAL A 205 2.41 -12.26 12.52
C VAL A 205 2.28 -10.93 13.26
N GLN A 206 2.89 -10.82 14.42
CA GLN A 206 2.99 -9.59 15.20
C GLN A 206 4.46 -9.22 15.41
N VAL A 207 4.81 -7.96 15.22
CA VAL A 207 6.14 -7.45 15.58
C VAL A 207 6.21 -7.34 17.11
N LYS A 208 7.15 -8.04 17.75
CA LYS A 208 7.19 -8.17 19.21
C LYS A 208 7.43 -6.86 19.97
N SER A 209 8.15 -5.92 19.35
CA SER A 209 8.52 -4.62 19.96
C SER A 209 7.42 -3.57 19.84
N THR A 210 6.65 -3.59 18.75
CA THR A 210 5.64 -2.59 18.43
C THR A 210 4.22 -3.09 18.68
N GLY A 211 4.00 -4.41 18.65
CA GLY A 211 2.67 -5.03 18.69
C GLY A 211 1.91 -4.97 17.37
N LYS A 212 2.51 -4.41 16.31
CA LYS A 212 1.84 -4.25 15.02
C LYS A 212 1.61 -5.61 14.35
N MET A 213 0.38 -5.84 13.92
CA MET A 213 -0.03 -7.04 13.20
C MET A 213 0.23 -6.89 11.69
N TYR A 214 0.72 -7.95 11.07
CA TYR A 214 1.02 -8.07 9.64
C TYR A 214 0.62 -9.44 9.10
N ALA A 215 0.60 -9.57 7.77
CA ALA A 215 0.64 -10.84 7.08
C ALA A 215 2.08 -11.17 6.66
N CYS A 216 2.54 -12.40 6.85
CA CYS A 216 3.84 -12.88 6.42
C CYS A 216 3.67 -13.94 5.33
N LYS A 217 4.00 -13.59 4.08
CA LYS A 217 4.06 -14.54 2.96
C LYS A 217 5.41 -15.25 3.02
N LYS A 218 5.38 -16.53 3.38
CA LYS A 218 6.54 -17.42 3.49
C LYS A 218 6.68 -18.23 2.21
N LEU A 219 7.79 -18.07 1.53
CA LEU A 219 8.16 -18.80 0.31
C LEU A 219 9.19 -19.86 0.69
N ASP A 220 8.84 -21.15 0.58
CA ASP A 220 9.75 -22.25 0.89
C ASP A 220 10.92 -22.28 -0.12
N LYS A 221 12.15 -22.18 0.40
CA LYS A 221 13.37 -22.08 -0.43
C LYS A 221 13.56 -23.28 -1.34
N LYS A 222 13.25 -24.50 -0.86
CA LYS A 222 13.39 -25.73 -1.65
C LYS A 222 12.36 -25.79 -2.77
N ARG A 223 11.10 -25.42 -2.50
CA ARG A 223 10.03 -25.34 -3.51
C ARG A 223 10.34 -24.28 -4.56
N LEU A 224 10.86 -23.14 -4.13
CA LEU A 224 11.24 -22.05 -5.02
C LEU A 224 12.30 -22.52 -6.02
N LYS A 225 13.36 -23.18 -5.54
CA LYS A 225 14.41 -23.78 -6.38
C LYS A 225 13.85 -24.87 -7.31
N LYS A 226 13.03 -25.78 -6.78
CA LYS A 226 12.39 -26.85 -7.57
C LYS A 226 11.58 -26.33 -8.75
N LYS A 227 10.87 -25.20 -8.54
CA LYS A 227 9.96 -24.60 -9.51
C LYS A 227 10.61 -23.47 -10.33
N LYS A 228 11.89 -23.17 -10.12
CA LYS A 228 12.60 -22.03 -10.76
C LYS A 228 11.88 -20.69 -10.54
N GLY A 229 11.38 -20.47 -9.32
CA GLY A 229 10.56 -19.31 -8.95
C GLY A 229 11.33 -18.09 -8.44
N GLU A 230 12.66 -18.15 -8.38
CA GLU A 230 13.54 -17.16 -7.73
C GLU A 230 13.37 -15.77 -8.34
N LYS A 231 13.37 -15.70 -9.68
CA LYS A 231 13.17 -14.44 -10.42
C LYS A 231 11.80 -13.82 -10.15
N MET A 232 10.76 -14.64 -10.02
CA MET A 232 9.40 -14.19 -9.76
C MET A 232 9.27 -13.64 -8.34
N ALA A 233 9.82 -14.35 -7.34
CA ALA A 233 9.85 -13.91 -5.95
C ALA A 233 10.63 -12.60 -5.78
N LEU A 234 11.79 -12.48 -6.45
CA LEU A 234 12.57 -11.24 -6.40
C LEU A 234 11.82 -10.07 -7.03
N LEU A 235 11.18 -10.29 -8.19
CA LEU A 235 10.40 -9.26 -8.87
C LEU A 235 9.22 -8.79 -8.03
N GLU A 236 8.47 -9.71 -7.41
CA GLU A 236 7.38 -9.37 -6.49
C GLU A 236 7.89 -8.47 -5.36
N LYS A 237 9.00 -8.85 -4.74
CA LYS A 237 9.64 -8.11 -3.66
C LYS A 237 10.12 -6.73 -4.09
N GLU A 238 10.83 -6.64 -5.22
CA GLU A 238 11.32 -5.35 -5.78
C GLU A 238 10.17 -4.42 -6.18
N ILE A 239 9.07 -4.95 -6.72
CA ILE A 239 7.88 -4.15 -7.03
C ILE A 239 7.26 -3.62 -5.75
N LEU A 240 7.02 -4.48 -4.75
CA LEU A 240 6.43 -4.11 -3.47
C LEU A 240 7.24 -3.05 -2.71
N GLU A 241 8.58 -3.05 -2.82
CA GLU A 241 9.43 -1.98 -2.28
C GLU A 241 9.27 -0.64 -3.02
N LYS A 242 9.05 -0.67 -4.34
CA LYS A 242 8.91 0.53 -5.15
C LYS A 242 7.53 1.19 -5.01
N VAL A 243 6.49 0.42 -4.71
CA VAL A 243 5.11 0.95 -4.64
C VAL A 243 4.76 1.41 -3.24
N ASN A 244 4.42 2.69 -3.11
CA ASN A 244 3.83 3.26 -1.92
C ASN A 244 2.42 3.79 -2.23
N SER A 245 1.39 2.99 -1.98
CA SER A 245 -0.01 3.38 -2.23
C SER A 245 -0.93 2.80 -1.15
N ARG A 246 -1.98 3.55 -0.81
CA ARG A 246 -3.02 3.06 0.11
C ARG A 246 -3.91 1.99 -0.50
N PHE A 247 -3.89 1.82 -1.82
CA PHE A 247 -4.73 0.88 -2.56
C PHE A 247 -3.97 -0.39 -2.96
N ILE A 248 -2.75 -0.57 -2.46
CA ILE A 248 -1.91 -1.74 -2.68
C ILE A 248 -1.38 -2.19 -1.31
N VAL A 249 -1.26 -3.50 -1.08
CA VAL A 249 -0.61 -4.01 0.14
C VAL A 249 0.83 -3.51 0.19
N ARG A 250 1.26 -3.02 1.35
CA ARG A 250 2.59 -2.44 1.54
C ARG A 250 3.50 -3.47 2.19
N LEU A 251 4.73 -3.58 1.69
CA LEU A 251 5.77 -4.41 2.29
C LEU A 251 6.46 -3.63 3.40
N ALA A 252 6.45 -4.16 4.61
CA ALA A 252 7.12 -3.59 5.78
C ALA A 252 8.48 -4.24 6.05
N TYR A 253 8.62 -5.54 5.77
CA TYR A 253 9.89 -6.25 5.95
C TYR A 253 10.11 -7.32 4.89
N ALA A 254 11.36 -7.52 4.46
CA ALA A 254 11.79 -8.67 3.69
C ALA A 254 12.99 -9.34 4.37
N TYR A 255 12.84 -10.60 4.78
CA TYR A 255 13.90 -11.34 5.47
C TYR A 255 13.95 -12.80 5.03
N GLN A 256 14.95 -13.54 5.53
CA GLN A 256 15.05 -14.98 5.30
C GLN A 256 15.18 -15.74 6.62
N SER A 257 14.58 -16.92 6.67
CA SER A 257 14.81 -17.95 7.71
C SER A 257 15.71 -19.06 7.17
N LYS A 258 15.91 -20.10 7.98
CA LYS A 258 16.58 -21.33 7.53
C LYS A 258 15.86 -21.99 6.33
N THR A 259 14.53 -21.93 6.29
CA THR A 259 13.69 -22.67 5.33
C THR A 259 12.95 -21.81 4.32
N SER A 260 12.76 -20.51 4.61
CA SER A 260 11.86 -19.64 3.85
C SER A 260 12.46 -18.28 3.54
N LEU A 261 11.96 -17.67 2.48
CA LEU A 261 12.04 -16.22 2.24
C LEU A 261 10.71 -15.62 2.68
N CYS A 262 10.73 -14.49 3.37
CA CYS A 262 9.55 -13.94 4.03
C CYS A 262 9.30 -12.49 3.57
N LEU A 263 8.06 -12.22 3.14
CA LEU A 263 7.55 -10.88 2.87
C LEU A 263 6.50 -10.54 3.94
N VAL A 264 6.82 -9.59 4.81
CA VAL A 264 5.90 -9.10 5.84
C VAL A 264 5.19 -7.87 5.29
N MET A 265 3.88 -7.97 5.11
CA MET A 265 3.05 -7.01 4.40
C MET A 265 1.78 -6.66 5.17
N SER A 266 1.10 -5.59 4.76
CA SER A 266 -0.19 -5.15 5.33
C SER A 266 -1.13 -6.34 5.58
N LEU A 267 -1.61 -6.47 6.82
CA LEU A 267 -2.63 -7.45 7.17
C LEU A 267 -4.01 -6.97 6.72
N MET A 268 -4.71 -7.78 5.95
CA MET A 268 -6.02 -7.47 5.39
C MET A 268 -7.06 -8.43 5.98
N ASN A 269 -7.63 -8.06 7.13
CA ASN A 269 -8.46 -8.92 7.97
C ASN A 269 -9.87 -9.19 7.43
N GLY A 270 -10.37 -8.34 6.52
CA GLY A 270 -11.70 -8.43 5.95
C GLY A 270 -11.84 -9.50 4.88
N GLY A 271 -10.79 -10.27 4.57
CA GLY A 271 -10.80 -11.31 3.54
C GLY A 271 -10.75 -10.75 2.11
N ASP A 272 -10.87 -11.64 1.13
CA ASP A 272 -10.83 -11.29 -0.30
C ASP A 272 -12.23 -11.00 -0.88
N LEU A 273 -12.31 -10.16 -1.93
CA LEU A 273 -13.59 -9.81 -2.55
C LEU A 273 -14.33 -11.02 -3.12
N LYS A 274 -13.65 -12.09 -3.54
CA LYS A 274 -14.34 -13.30 -3.98
C LYS A 274 -15.17 -13.90 -2.84
N TYR A 275 -14.62 -13.99 -1.63
CA TYR A 275 -15.39 -14.44 -0.47
C TYR A 275 -16.63 -13.57 -0.27
N HIS A 276 -16.50 -12.24 -0.37
CA HIS A 276 -17.64 -11.33 -0.27
C HIS A 276 -18.69 -11.54 -1.37
N ILE A 277 -18.29 -11.76 -2.62
CA ILE A 277 -19.21 -11.95 -3.75
C ILE A 277 -20.00 -13.26 -3.64
N TYR A 278 -19.38 -14.34 -3.14
CA TYR A 278 -19.94 -15.69 -3.24
C TYR A 278 -20.41 -16.28 -1.92
N ASN A 279 -19.94 -15.78 -0.78
CA ASN A 279 -20.17 -16.37 0.54
C ASN A 279 -20.85 -15.42 1.53
N VAL A 280 -20.93 -14.12 1.24
CA VAL A 280 -21.58 -13.13 2.11
C VAL A 280 -22.89 -12.68 1.49
N GLY A 281 -24.01 -13.06 2.12
CA GLY A 281 -25.35 -12.67 1.66
C GLY A 281 -25.78 -13.31 0.34
N GLU A 282 -26.54 -12.56 -0.46
CA GLU A 282 -26.89 -12.97 -1.82
C GLU A 282 -25.68 -12.81 -2.76
N ARG A 283 -25.63 -13.66 -3.79
CA ARG A 283 -24.49 -13.70 -4.71
C ARG A 283 -24.36 -12.38 -5.50
N GLY A 284 -23.19 -11.76 -5.44
CA GLY A 284 -22.94 -10.40 -5.95
C GLY A 284 -22.78 -9.42 -4.80
N LEU A 285 -22.58 -8.14 -5.11
CA LEU A 285 -22.46 -7.06 -4.13
C LEU A 285 -23.51 -5.98 -4.40
N GLU A 286 -23.86 -5.24 -3.34
CA GLU A 286 -24.65 -4.02 -3.44
C GLU A 286 -23.90 -2.95 -4.25
N MET A 287 -24.63 -2.14 -5.02
CA MET A 287 -24.03 -1.28 -6.04
C MET A 287 -23.11 -0.18 -5.47
N ASP A 288 -23.39 0.30 -4.27
CA ASP A 288 -22.51 1.23 -3.55
C ASP A 288 -21.15 0.59 -3.22
N ARG A 289 -21.14 -0.67 -2.76
CA ARG A 289 -19.92 -1.47 -2.58
C ARG A 289 -19.20 -1.70 -3.90
N VAL A 290 -19.92 -2.04 -4.97
CA VAL A 290 -19.34 -2.23 -6.32
C VAL A 290 -18.62 -0.95 -6.76
N ILE A 291 -19.29 0.20 -6.71
CA ILE A 291 -18.73 1.49 -7.14
C ILE A 291 -17.53 1.88 -6.27
N PHE A 292 -17.65 1.74 -4.95
CA PHE A 292 -16.61 2.11 -4.00
C PHE A 292 -15.34 1.28 -4.18
N TYR A 293 -15.44 -0.06 -4.17
CA TYR A 293 -14.28 -0.92 -4.39
C TYR A 293 -13.70 -0.74 -5.79
N SER A 294 -14.54 -0.55 -6.81
CA SER A 294 -14.08 -0.26 -8.16
C SER A 294 -13.24 1.01 -8.19
N ALA A 295 -13.65 2.07 -7.49
CA ALA A 295 -12.89 3.32 -7.45
C ALA A 295 -11.51 3.13 -6.79
N GLN A 296 -11.46 2.38 -5.67
CA GLN A 296 -10.20 2.08 -4.98
C GLN A 296 -9.27 1.20 -5.83
N ILE A 297 -9.80 0.18 -6.50
CA ILE A 297 -9.06 -0.67 -7.44
C ILE A 297 -8.51 0.18 -8.59
N THR A 298 -9.32 1.07 -9.17
CA THR A 298 -8.89 2.00 -10.23
C THR A 298 -7.72 2.86 -9.77
N CYS A 299 -7.75 3.43 -8.56
CA CYS A 299 -6.61 4.18 -8.01
C CYS A 299 -5.35 3.30 -7.82
N GLY A 300 -5.52 2.04 -7.40
CA GLY A 300 -4.42 1.07 -7.29
C GLY A 300 -3.77 0.75 -8.64
N ILE A 301 -4.58 0.50 -9.67
CA ILE A 301 -4.10 0.24 -11.05
C ILE A 301 -3.38 1.49 -11.60
N LEU A 302 -3.98 2.68 -11.47
CA LEU A 302 -3.36 3.94 -11.92
C LEU A 302 -2.01 4.18 -11.25
N HIS A 303 -1.89 3.87 -9.95
CA HIS A 303 -0.62 3.97 -9.23
C HIS A 303 0.45 3.04 -9.80
N LEU A 304 0.11 1.77 -10.07
CA LEU A 304 1.03 0.83 -10.73
C LEU A 304 1.45 1.34 -12.11
N HIS A 305 0.50 1.81 -12.92
CA HIS A 305 0.75 2.32 -14.26
C HIS A 305 1.64 3.57 -14.23
N SER A 306 1.45 4.48 -13.26
CA SER A 306 2.33 5.65 -13.04
C SER A 306 3.79 5.27 -12.76
N LYS A 307 4.01 4.07 -12.22
CA LYS A 307 5.33 3.49 -11.95
C LYS A 307 5.81 2.57 -13.08
N LYS A 308 5.16 2.62 -14.25
CA LYS A 308 5.43 1.77 -15.42
C LYS A 308 5.29 0.27 -15.10
N ILE A 309 4.36 -0.12 -14.22
CA ILE A 309 4.12 -1.51 -13.83
C ILE A 309 2.75 -1.96 -14.35
N ILE A 310 2.69 -3.14 -14.98
CA ILE A 310 1.45 -3.82 -15.36
C ILE A 310 1.16 -4.90 -14.31
N TYR A 311 -0.05 -4.96 -13.79
CA TYR A 311 -0.42 -5.86 -12.71
C TYR A 311 -0.64 -7.30 -13.18
N ARG A 312 -1.37 -7.49 -14.28
CA ARG A 312 -1.65 -8.77 -14.98
C ARG A 312 -2.44 -9.83 -14.22
N ASP A 313 -2.81 -9.61 -12.96
CA ASP A 313 -3.63 -10.57 -12.19
C ASP A 313 -4.72 -9.89 -11.36
N MET A 314 -5.33 -8.84 -11.92
CA MET A 314 -6.54 -8.24 -11.33
C MET A 314 -7.71 -9.24 -11.39
N LYS A 315 -8.25 -9.57 -10.21
CA LYS A 315 -9.41 -10.44 -9.98
C LYS A 315 -9.88 -10.27 -8.53
N PRO A 316 -11.14 -10.59 -8.19
CA PRO A 316 -11.64 -10.45 -6.83
C PRO A 316 -10.84 -11.21 -5.77
N GLU A 317 -10.22 -12.35 -6.09
CA GLU A 317 -9.34 -13.08 -5.15
C GLU A 317 -8.14 -12.27 -4.66
N ASN A 318 -7.64 -11.35 -5.47
CA ASN A 318 -6.43 -10.58 -5.16
C ASN A 318 -6.76 -9.18 -4.61
N VAL A 319 -8.03 -8.88 -4.36
CA VAL A 319 -8.47 -7.64 -3.71
C VAL A 319 -8.89 -7.96 -2.28
N LEU A 320 -8.15 -7.45 -1.31
CA LEU A 320 -8.32 -7.77 0.10
C LEU A 320 -8.88 -6.56 0.86
N LEU A 321 -9.74 -6.79 1.86
CA LEU A 321 -10.31 -5.75 2.71
C LEU A 321 -9.56 -5.63 4.04
N ASP A 322 -9.36 -4.41 4.52
CA ASP A 322 -8.89 -4.15 5.88
C ASP A 322 -10.05 -4.11 6.90
N ASP A 323 -9.73 -3.93 8.18
CA ASP A 323 -10.72 -3.88 9.27
C ASP A 323 -11.72 -2.72 9.13
N ASN A 324 -11.36 -1.67 8.40
CA ASN A 324 -12.21 -0.50 8.18
C ASN A 324 -13.09 -0.65 6.93
N GLY A 325 -12.86 -1.70 6.13
CA GLY A 325 -13.62 -1.96 4.89
C GLY A 325 -13.02 -1.33 3.63
N HIS A 326 -11.81 -0.77 3.69
CA HIS A 326 -11.10 -0.35 2.48
C HIS A 326 -10.40 -1.56 1.82
N CYS A 327 -10.39 -1.57 0.49
CA CYS A 327 -9.76 -2.63 -0.28
C CYS A 327 -8.37 -2.25 -0.81
N ARG A 328 -7.50 -3.25 -0.97
CA ARG A 328 -6.17 -3.12 -1.58
C ARG A 328 -5.89 -4.26 -2.54
N LEU A 329 -5.16 -3.95 -3.61
CA LEU A 329 -4.58 -4.94 -4.50
C LEU A 329 -3.45 -5.70 -3.78
N SER A 330 -3.37 -7.01 -4.02
CA SER A 330 -2.39 -7.92 -3.44
C SER A 330 -1.79 -8.87 -4.48
N ASP A 331 -0.84 -9.72 -4.09
CA ASP A 331 -0.18 -10.71 -4.95
C ASP A 331 0.38 -10.15 -6.27
N LEU A 332 1.51 -9.42 -6.17
CA LEU A 332 2.20 -8.83 -7.33
C LEU A 332 3.15 -9.82 -8.03
N GLY A 333 3.01 -11.13 -7.77
CA GLY A 333 3.88 -12.17 -8.32
C GLY A 333 3.85 -12.28 -9.86
N LEU A 334 2.75 -11.84 -10.49
CA LEU A 334 2.64 -11.77 -11.95
C LEU A 334 2.86 -10.37 -12.52
N ALA A 335 3.08 -9.35 -11.68
CA ALA A 335 3.31 -8.00 -12.17
C ALA A 335 4.63 -7.90 -12.96
N VAL A 336 4.75 -6.88 -13.80
CA VAL A 336 5.97 -6.63 -14.59
C VAL A 336 6.19 -5.16 -14.84
N GLU A 337 7.44 -4.73 -14.73
CA GLU A 337 7.86 -3.38 -15.10
C GLU A 337 8.07 -3.28 -16.62
N VAL A 338 7.40 -2.30 -17.24
CA VAL A 338 7.53 -1.96 -18.65
C VAL A 338 8.86 -1.24 -18.86
N LYS A 339 9.75 -1.86 -19.62
CA LYS A 339 11.06 -1.29 -19.96
C LYS A 339 11.01 -0.70 -21.36
N GLU A 340 11.66 0.45 -21.54
CA GLU A 340 11.82 1.06 -22.86
C GLU A 340 12.43 0.04 -23.84
N ASN A 341 11.84 -0.06 -25.03
CA ASN A 341 12.22 -0.97 -26.11
C ASN A 341 12.02 -2.49 -25.84
N LYS A 342 11.30 -2.89 -24.78
CA LYS A 342 10.95 -4.31 -24.56
C LYS A 342 9.45 -4.55 -24.63
N LYS A 343 9.03 -5.31 -25.63
CA LYS A 343 7.65 -5.82 -25.72
C LYS A 343 7.43 -6.94 -24.72
N ILE A 344 6.26 -6.95 -24.10
CA ILE A 344 5.82 -8.02 -23.21
C ILE A 344 4.92 -8.95 -24.03
N THR A 345 5.30 -10.23 -24.10
CA THR A 345 4.60 -11.26 -24.89
C THR A 345 4.28 -12.52 -24.10
N ASN A 346 4.82 -12.66 -22.88
CA ASN A 346 4.60 -13.85 -22.09
C ASN A 346 3.14 -13.91 -21.62
N ARG A 347 2.49 -15.07 -21.78
CA ARG A 347 1.16 -15.31 -21.23
C ARG A 347 1.22 -15.32 -19.71
N ALA A 348 0.45 -14.44 -19.06
CA ALA A 348 0.31 -14.36 -17.61
C ALA A 348 -1.09 -13.88 -17.24
N GLY A 349 -1.60 -14.33 -16.11
CA GLY A 349 -2.92 -13.98 -15.58
C GLY A 349 -3.86 -15.19 -15.45
N THR A 350 -5.03 -14.94 -14.90
CA THR A 350 -6.03 -15.97 -14.59
C THR A 350 -7.04 -16.14 -15.74
N ASN A 351 -7.38 -17.38 -16.10
CA ASN A 351 -8.40 -17.66 -17.11
C ASN A 351 -9.75 -17.02 -16.72
N GLY A 352 -10.41 -16.35 -17.67
CA GLY A 352 -11.62 -15.56 -17.43
C GLY A 352 -11.36 -14.07 -17.19
N TYR A 353 -10.13 -13.69 -16.83
CA TYR A 353 -9.71 -12.29 -16.64
C TYR A 353 -8.63 -11.85 -17.64
N MET A 354 -7.88 -12.78 -18.23
CA MET A 354 -6.91 -12.47 -19.27
C MET A 354 -7.58 -11.79 -20.47
N ALA A 355 -7.01 -10.66 -20.89
CA ALA A 355 -7.46 -9.90 -22.05
C ALA A 355 -7.26 -10.66 -23.37
N PRO A 356 -8.04 -10.34 -24.44
CA PRO A 356 -7.95 -11.04 -25.72
C PRO A 356 -6.54 -11.05 -26.32
N GLU A 357 -5.79 -9.97 -26.23
CA GLU A 357 -4.41 -9.87 -26.73
C GLU A 357 -3.44 -10.81 -25.99
N ILE A 358 -3.65 -11.06 -24.69
CA ILE A 358 -2.87 -12.07 -23.93
C ILE A 358 -3.24 -13.48 -24.43
N LEU A 359 -4.53 -13.74 -24.65
CA LEU A 359 -5.02 -15.04 -25.10
C LEU A 359 -4.62 -15.37 -26.54
N LYS A 360 -4.46 -14.35 -27.38
CA LYS A 360 -3.93 -14.45 -28.75
C LYS A 360 -2.40 -14.49 -28.81
N GLU A 361 -1.74 -14.39 -27.67
CA GLU A 361 -0.26 -14.39 -27.56
C GLU A 361 0.39 -13.21 -28.33
N GLU A 362 -0.33 -12.09 -28.38
CA GLU A 362 0.14 -10.83 -28.96
C GLU A 362 0.98 -10.06 -27.93
N SER A 363 1.74 -9.06 -28.39
CA SER A 363 2.40 -8.14 -27.47
C SER A 363 1.39 -7.20 -26.83
N TYR A 364 1.52 -6.95 -25.53
CA TYR A 364 0.57 -6.12 -24.78
C TYR A 364 1.25 -5.14 -23.82
N SER A 365 0.45 -4.24 -23.25
CA SER A 365 0.86 -3.21 -22.30
C SER A 365 -0.22 -3.02 -21.22
N TYR A 366 -0.31 -1.84 -20.61
CA TYR A 366 -1.27 -1.43 -19.57
C TYR A 366 -2.77 -1.80 -19.80
N PRO A 367 -3.32 -1.80 -21.03
CA PRO A 367 -4.77 -2.02 -21.24
C PRO A 367 -5.30 -3.37 -20.76
N VAL A 368 -4.43 -4.36 -20.55
CA VAL A 368 -4.82 -5.68 -20.04
C VAL A 368 -5.41 -5.61 -18.63
N ASP A 369 -4.92 -4.68 -17.80
CA ASP A 369 -5.43 -4.50 -16.44
C ASP A 369 -6.84 -3.89 -16.44
N TRP A 370 -7.15 -3.03 -17.41
CA TRP A 370 -8.48 -2.46 -17.60
C TRP A 370 -9.50 -3.50 -18.07
N PHE A 371 -9.09 -4.47 -18.89
CA PHE A 371 -9.95 -5.59 -19.26
C PHE A 371 -10.30 -6.44 -18.03
N ALA A 372 -9.29 -6.78 -17.22
CA ALA A 372 -9.47 -7.54 -16.00
C ALA A 372 -10.31 -6.79 -14.95
N MET A 373 -10.20 -5.45 -14.90
CA MET A 373 -11.10 -4.59 -14.14
C MET A 373 -12.54 -4.69 -14.62
N GLY A 374 -12.79 -4.64 -15.94
CA GLY A 374 -14.12 -4.85 -16.52
C GLY A 374 -14.72 -6.21 -16.15
N CYS A 375 -13.91 -7.28 -16.18
CA CYS A 375 -14.34 -8.60 -15.70
C CYS A 375 -14.70 -8.58 -14.21
N SER A 376 -13.93 -7.88 -13.39
CA SER A 376 -14.12 -7.81 -11.94
C SER A 376 -15.36 -6.99 -11.56
N ILE A 377 -15.61 -5.84 -12.21
CA ILE A 377 -16.85 -5.07 -12.02
C ILE A 377 -18.05 -5.94 -12.38
N TYR A 378 -18.00 -6.60 -13.53
CA TYR A 378 -19.09 -7.48 -13.96
C TYR A 378 -19.36 -8.58 -12.93
N GLU A 379 -18.31 -9.21 -12.39
CA GLU A 379 -18.44 -10.27 -11.40
C GLU A 379 -18.96 -9.79 -10.05
N MET A 380 -18.52 -8.62 -9.59
CA MET A 380 -19.08 -7.99 -8.40
C MET A 380 -20.58 -7.72 -8.54
N VAL A 381 -21.05 -7.34 -9.74
CA VAL A 381 -22.49 -7.09 -9.99
C VAL A 381 -23.28 -8.38 -10.17
N ALA A 382 -22.77 -9.32 -10.97
CA ALA A 382 -23.53 -10.47 -11.45
C ALA A 382 -23.33 -11.76 -10.65
N GLY A 383 -22.28 -11.82 -9.81
CA GLY A 383 -21.90 -13.05 -9.12
C GLY A 383 -21.39 -14.16 -10.04
N ARG A 384 -20.82 -13.78 -11.19
CA ARG A 384 -20.20 -14.66 -12.20
C ARG A 384 -19.36 -13.83 -13.15
N THR A 385 -18.40 -14.43 -13.84
CA THR A 385 -17.59 -13.70 -14.83
C THR A 385 -18.38 -13.44 -16.13
N PRO A 386 -17.91 -12.53 -17.02
CA PRO A 386 -18.65 -12.18 -18.24
C PRO A 386 -18.88 -13.34 -19.21
N PHE A 387 -17.92 -14.28 -19.29
CA PHE A 387 -17.87 -15.33 -20.33
C PHE A 387 -18.02 -16.75 -19.77
N LYS A 388 -18.21 -16.90 -18.46
CA LYS A 388 -18.39 -18.20 -17.80
C LYS A 388 -19.37 -18.07 -16.64
N ASP A 389 -20.39 -18.93 -16.62
CA ASP A 389 -21.38 -18.92 -15.54
C ASP A 389 -20.81 -19.57 -14.25
N PHE A 390 -21.43 -19.24 -13.12
CA PHE A 390 -21.05 -19.77 -11.83
C PHE A 390 -21.19 -21.29 -11.80
N LYS A 391 -20.11 -21.99 -11.43
CA LYS A 391 -20.00 -23.45 -11.42
C LYS A 391 -20.21 -24.12 -12.80
N GLU A 392 -20.20 -23.36 -13.89
CA GLU A 392 -20.22 -23.91 -15.25
C GLU A 392 -18.97 -24.77 -15.49
N LYS A 393 -19.18 -26.03 -15.88
CA LYS A 393 -18.11 -26.95 -16.26
C LYS A 393 -17.87 -26.85 -17.76
N VAL A 394 -16.94 -25.97 -18.14
CA VAL A 394 -16.49 -25.78 -19.52
C VAL A 394 -14.98 -25.84 -19.60
N ASP A 395 -14.50 -26.29 -20.76
CA ASP A 395 -13.07 -26.34 -21.05
C ASP A 395 -12.45 -24.92 -21.11
N LYS A 396 -11.16 -24.83 -20.81
CA LYS A 396 -10.42 -23.56 -20.84
C LYS A 396 -10.40 -22.95 -22.24
N ASP A 397 -10.37 -23.78 -23.28
CA ASP A 397 -10.33 -23.31 -24.66
C ASP A 397 -11.68 -22.72 -25.10
N GLU A 398 -12.81 -23.24 -24.58
CA GLU A 398 -14.12 -22.63 -24.82
C GLU A 398 -14.24 -21.28 -24.10
N VAL A 399 -13.79 -21.17 -22.85
CA VAL A 399 -13.75 -19.87 -22.15
C VAL A 399 -12.86 -18.87 -22.91
N LYS A 400 -11.72 -19.33 -23.42
CA LYS A 400 -10.82 -18.52 -24.26
C LYS A 400 -11.55 -18.03 -25.52
N ARG A 401 -12.22 -18.93 -26.25
CA ARG A 401 -12.98 -18.60 -27.46
C ARG A 401 -14.06 -17.54 -27.16
N ARG A 402 -14.90 -17.77 -26.15
CA ARG A 402 -15.92 -16.80 -25.69
C ARG A 402 -15.32 -15.44 -25.32
N THR A 403 -14.18 -15.44 -24.64
CA THR A 403 -13.49 -14.20 -24.25
C THR A 403 -12.99 -13.42 -25.47
N ILE A 404 -12.61 -14.09 -26.56
CA ILE A 404 -12.12 -13.44 -27.78
C ILE A 404 -13.28 -13.01 -28.70
N GLU A 405 -14.31 -13.85 -28.84
CA GLU A 405 -15.31 -13.75 -29.92
C GLU A 405 -16.68 -13.26 -29.44
N ASP A 406 -17.12 -13.69 -28.26
CA ASP A 406 -18.50 -13.45 -27.83
C ASP A 406 -18.66 -12.04 -27.24
N GLU A 407 -19.83 -11.44 -27.50
CA GLU A 407 -20.26 -10.22 -26.83
C GLU A 407 -20.68 -10.48 -25.39
N VAL A 408 -20.40 -9.52 -24.51
CA VAL A 408 -20.80 -9.59 -23.10
C VAL A 408 -22.32 -9.42 -22.96
N LYS A 409 -22.96 -10.28 -22.16
CA LYS A 409 -24.40 -10.25 -21.90
C LYS A 409 -24.70 -9.66 -20.52
N PHE A 410 -25.57 -8.66 -20.42
CA PHE A 410 -25.93 -8.00 -19.16
C PHE A 410 -27.32 -8.41 -18.70
N GLN A 411 -27.42 -9.57 -18.04
CA GLN A 411 -28.72 -10.14 -17.64
C GLN A 411 -29.14 -9.77 -16.21
N HIS A 412 -28.20 -9.37 -15.36
CA HIS A 412 -28.48 -8.98 -13.97
C HIS A 412 -29.19 -7.62 -13.92
N ALA A 413 -30.18 -7.46 -13.04
CA ALA A 413 -31.00 -6.24 -12.96
C ALA A 413 -30.18 -5.00 -12.56
N ASN A 414 -29.13 -5.17 -11.76
CA ASN A 414 -28.27 -4.08 -11.29
C ASN A 414 -27.33 -3.51 -12.38
N PHE A 415 -27.34 -4.07 -13.60
CA PHE A 415 -26.67 -3.44 -14.74
C PHE A 415 -27.52 -2.27 -15.27
N ASP A 416 -27.44 -1.12 -14.60
CA ASP A 416 -27.98 0.14 -15.11
C ASP A 416 -27.20 0.64 -16.35
N GLU A 417 -27.62 1.74 -16.95
CA GLU A 417 -26.98 2.26 -18.17
C GLU A 417 -25.50 2.57 -17.95
N SER A 418 -25.16 3.22 -16.84
CA SER A 418 -23.78 3.61 -16.52
C SER A 418 -22.86 2.41 -16.25
N THR A 419 -23.39 1.37 -15.59
CA THR A 419 -22.67 0.13 -15.26
C THR A 419 -22.47 -0.72 -16.51
N LYS A 420 -23.48 -0.78 -17.40
CA LYS A 420 -23.34 -1.42 -18.71
C LYS A 420 -22.28 -0.72 -19.55
N ASP A 421 -22.30 0.60 -19.59
CA ASP A 421 -21.39 1.39 -20.43
C ASP A 421 -19.93 1.21 -20.00
N ILE A 422 -19.63 1.37 -18.70
CA ILE A 422 -18.26 1.18 -18.22
C ILE A 422 -17.76 -0.25 -18.47
N CYS A 423 -18.59 -1.26 -18.25
CA CYS A 423 -18.23 -2.65 -18.53
C CYS A 423 -17.94 -2.86 -20.02
N LYS A 424 -18.77 -2.31 -20.92
CA LYS A 424 -18.55 -2.41 -22.38
C LYS A 424 -17.24 -1.76 -22.80
N LEU A 425 -16.95 -0.57 -22.26
CA LEU A 425 -15.74 0.17 -22.58
C LEU A 425 -14.47 -0.50 -22.04
N LEU A 426 -14.51 -1.07 -20.83
CA LEU A 426 -13.39 -1.81 -20.26
C LEU A 426 -13.20 -3.20 -20.91
N LEU A 427 -14.29 -3.86 -21.31
CA LEU A 427 -14.27 -5.18 -21.97
C LEU A 427 -14.12 -5.10 -23.49
N ALA A 428 -13.80 -3.92 -24.04
CA ALA A 428 -13.52 -3.76 -25.47
C ALA A 428 -12.40 -4.72 -25.90
N LYS A 429 -12.68 -5.54 -26.93
CA LYS A 429 -11.76 -6.60 -27.35
C LYS A 429 -10.48 -6.05 -27.98
N ASN A 430 -10.61 -4.94 -28.71
CA ASN A 430 -9.48 -4.17 -29.23
C ASN A 430 -8.93 -3.23 -28.13
N PRO A 431 -7.65 -3.34 -27.73
CA PRO A 431 -7.04 -2.48 -26.72
C PRO A 431 -7.13 -0.98 -27.01
N GLU A 432 -7.09 -0.57 -28.28
CA GLU A 432 -7.16 0.85 -28.69
C GLU A 432 -8.55 1.47 -28.44
N ASN A 433 -9.58 0.63 -28.35
CA ASN A 433 -10.95 1.08 -28.05
C ASN A 433 -11.29 0.93 -26.56
N ARG A 434 -10.34 0.46 -25.74
CA ARG A 434 -10.57 0.13 -24.33
C ARG A 434 -10.36 1.35 -23.44
N LEU A 435 -11.34 1.65 -22.58
CA LEU A 435 -11.24 2.74 -21.61
C LEU A 435 -9.96 2.62 -20.78
N GLY A 436 -9.26 3.74 -20.62
CA GLY A 436 -7.92 3.80 -20.03
C GLY A 436 -6.79 3.79 -21.06
N ASN A 437 -7.09 3.69 -22.36
CA ASN A 437 -6.10 3.63 -23.44
C ASN A 437 -6.56 4.29 -24.76
N ARG A 438 -7.78 4.84 -24.85
CA ARG A 438 -8.31 5.34 -26.13
C ARG A 438 -7.63 6.63 -26.62
N ASN A 439 -7.13 7.42 -25.69
CA ASN A 439 -6.42 8.67 -25.92
C ASN A 439 -5.60 9.04 -24.67
N ASN A 440 -4.79 10.10 -24.76
CA ASN A 440 -3.89 10.49 -23.67
C ASN A 440 -4.59 10.93 -22.37
N ASP A 441 -5.86 11.34 -22.43
CA ASP A 441 -6.62 11.87 -21.29
C ASP A 441 -7.78 10.95 -20.84
N ASP A 442 -7.72 9.68 -21.26
CA ASP A 442 -8.77 8.68 -21.11
C ASP A 442 -8.87 8.07 -19.70
N ASP A 443 -8.89 8.93 -18.68
CA ASP A 443 -8.93 8.55 -17.27
C ASP A 443 -10.27 7.86 -16.89
N PRO A 444 -10.25 6.58 -16.49
CA PRO A 444 -11.47 5.84 -16.11
C PRO A 444 -12.26 6.50 -14.96
N ARG A 445 -11.60 7.28 -14.10
CA ARG A 445 -12.22 7.99 -12.97
C ARG A 445 -13.27 9.03 -13.40
N LYS A 446 -13.17 9.54 -14.64
CA LYS A 446 -14.10 10.53 -15.20
C LYS A 446 -15.43 9.93 -15.68
N HIS A 447 -15.56 8.60 -15.69
CA HIS A 447 -16.76 7.92 -16.18
C HIS A 447 -17.96 8.15 -15.25
N ALA A 448 -19.18 8.27 -15.82
CA ALA A 448 -20.42 8.52 -15.07
C ALA A 448 -20.75 7.47 -13.99
N PHE A 449 -20.20 6.26 -14.13
CA PHE A 449 -20.25 5.19 -13.12
C PHE A 449 -19.67 5.62 -11.76
N PHE A 450 -18.66 6.49 -11.76
CA PHE A 450 -18.02 7.01 -10.55
C PHE A 450 -18.56 8.38 -10.10
N ARG A 451 -19.71 8.83 -10.62
CA ARG A 451 -20.25 10.18 -10.34
C ARG A 451 -20.45 10.49 -8.85
N SER A 452 -20.62 9.47 -8.01
CA SER A 452 -20.79 9.60 -6.56
C SER A 452 -19.47 9.63 -5.78
N ILE A 453 -18.33 9.46 -6.44
CA ILE A 453 -17.01 9.36 -5.81
C ILE A 453 -16.23 10.66 -6.02
N ASN A 454 -15.86 11.30 -4.92
CA ASN A 454 -14.83 12.33 -4.94
C ASN A 454 -13.45 11.67 -4.82
N PHE A 455 -12.71 11.56 -5.93
CA PHE A 455 -11.44 10.85 -5.95
C PHE A 455 -10.34 11.47 -5.08
N HIS A 456 -10.28 12.80 -4.93
CA HIS A 456 -9.31 13.42 -4.03
C HIS A 456 -9.53 13.01 -2.57
N ARG A 457 -10.80 12.97 -2.15
CA ARG A 457 -11.19 12.50 -0.81
C ARG A 457 -11.00 10.98 -0.65
N LEU A 458 -11.23 10.20 -1.71
CA LEU A 458 -10.97 8.75 -1.71
C LEU A 458 -9.47 8.46 -1.55
N GLU A 459 -8.62 9.17 -2.30
CA GLU A 459 -7.16 9.06 -2.26
C GLU A 459 -6.59 9.56 -0.93
N ALA A 460 -7.24 10.52 -0.27
CA ALA A 460 -6.98 10.90 1.12
C ALA A 460 -7.58 9.93 2.15
N GLY A 461 -8.47 9.02 1.73
CA GLY A 461 -9.12 7.99 2.54
C GLY A 461 -9.96 8.55 3.67
N ILE A 462 -10.68 9.62 3.35
CA ILE A 462 -11.65 10.29 4.23
C ILE A 462 -13.09 10.04 3.75
N ILE A 463 -13.29 9.04 2.90
CA ILE A 463 -14.62 8.55 2.50
C ILE A 463 -14.86 7.24 3.27
N ASP A 464 -15.92 7.22 4.06
CA ASP A 464 -16.33 6.03 4.81
C ASP A 464 -16.73 4.89 3.85
N PRO A 465 -16.25 3.65 4.08
CA PRO A 465 -16.66 2.50 3.29
C PRO A 465 -18.15 2.16 3.49
N PRO A 466 -18.85 1.72 2.43
CA PRO A 466 -20.25 1.29 2.52
C PRO A 466 -20.42 -0.02 3.30
N PHE A 467 -19.34 -0.75 3.54
CA PHE A 467 -19.34 -2.00 4.30
C PHE A 467 -18.08 -2.11 5.15
N VAL A 468 -18.26 -2.41 6.44
CA VAL A 468 -17.19 -2.64 7.41
C VAL A 468 -17.24 -4.10 7.86
N PRO A 469 -16.15 -4.89 7.70
CA PRO A 469 -16.09 -6.27 8.17
C PRO A 469 -16.30 -6.38 9.70
N ASP A 470 -16.93 -7.45 10.15
CA ASP A 470 -17.11 -7.70 11.60
C ASP A 470 -15.75 -8.09 12.23
N PRO A 471 -15.24 -7.35 13.24
CA PRO A 471 -13.95 -7.63 13.86
C PRO A 471 -13.91 -8.95 14.63
N SER A 472 -15.07 -9.53 14.98
CA SER A 472 -15.17 -10.83 15.65
C SER A 472 -15.14 -12.02 14.69
N VAL A 473 -15.30 -11.77 13.39
CA VAL A 473 -15.28 -12.79 12.35
C VAL A 473 -13.88 -12.90 11.76
N VAL A 474 -13.49 -14.12 11.37
CA VAL A 474 -12.31 -14.32 10.55
C VAL A 474 -12.73 -14.71 9.15
N TYR A 475 -12.53 -13.79 8.21
CA TYR A 475 -12.86 -13.95 6.79
C TYR A 475 -11.78 -14.75 6.05
N ALA A 476 -11.50 -15.97 6.52
CA ALA A 476 -10.55 -16.88 5.90
C ALA A 476 -11.07 -18.32 5.98
N LYS A 477 -10.61 -19.18 5.07
CA LYS A 477 -10.96 -20.61 5.08
C LYS A 477 -10.51 -21.29 6.37
N ASP A 478 -11.24 -22.32 6.78
CA ASP A 478 -10.86 -23.15 7.92
C ASP A 478 -9.53 -23.85 7.66
N LEU A 479 -8.71 -24.02 8.71
CA LEU A 479 -7.37 -24.62 8.58
C LEU A 479 -7.41 -26.01 7.92
N SER A 480 -8.46 -26.80 8.15
CA SER A 480 -8.66 -28.12 7.54
C SER A 480 -8.84 -28.08 6.02
N ASP A 481 -9.37 -26.97 5.49
CA ASP A 481 -9.58 -26.78 4.05
C ASP A 481 -8.34 -26.25 3.34
N ILE A 482 -7.30 -25.90 4.10
CA ILE A 482 -6.04 -25.38 3.61
C ILE A 482 -5.10 -26.56 3.33
N ALA A 483 -5.18 -27.10 2.11
CA ALA A 483 -4.43 -28.29 1.67
C ALA A 483 -2.94 -28.26 2.04
N ASP A 484 -2.42 -29.37 2.57
CA ASP A 484 -1.00 -29.51 2.86
C ASP A 484 -0.16 -29.70 1.60
N PHE A 485 1.07 -29.19 1.67
CA PHE A 485 2.01 -29.36 0.59
C PHE A 485 2.93 -30.56 0.85
N SER A 486 3.15 -31.39 -0.18
CA SER A 486 4.18 -32.45 -0.13
C SER A 486 5.58 -31.83 0.06
N GLU A 487 6.39 -32.32 1.00
CA GLU A 487 7.75 -31.84 1.25
C GLU A 487 8.66 -31.94 0.00
N ALA A 488 9.47 -30.91 -0.24
CA ALA A 488 10.52 -30.96 -1.26
C ALA A 488 11.80 -31.55 -0.65
N ARG A 489 12.11 -32.81 -1.00
CA ARG A 489 13.31 -33.54 -0.53
C ARG A 489 14.41 -33.57 -1.60
N GLY A 490 15.66 -33.77 -1.17
CA GLY A 490 16.82 -33.92 -2.06
C GLY A 490 17.27 -32.65 -2.78
N ILE A 491 16.95 -31.48 -2.22
CA ILE A 491 17.37 -30.17 -2.76
C ILE A 491 18.43 -29.58 -1.84
N GLU A 492 19.61 -29.36 -2.40
CA GLU A 492 20.72 -28.66 -1.77
C GLU A 492 20.87 -27.26 -2.38
N PHE A 493 21.35 -26.33 -1.57
CA PHE A 493 21.59 -24.95 -1.98
C PHE A 493 23.06 -24.76 -2.35
N ASP A 494 23.29 -24.08 -3.46
CA ASP A 494 24.60 -23.66 -3.93
C ASP A 494 24.84 -22.17 -3.64
N GLU A 495 26.03 -21.65 -3.98
CA GLU A 495 26.40 -20.26 -3.72
C GLU A 495 25.46 -19.24 -4.37
N LYS A 496 24.89 -19.56 -5.55
CA LYS A 496 23.97 -18.65 -6.24
C LYS A 496 22.64 -18.53 -5.52
N ASP A 497 22.19 -19.62 -4.90
CA ASP A 497 21.00 -19.58 -4.05
C ASP A 497 21.23 -18.69 -2.83
N ILE A 498 22.39 -18.83 -2.18
CA ILE A 498 22.74 -18.02 -1.00
C ILE A 498 22.83 -16.53 -1.36
N GLU A 499 23.47 -16.19 -2.48
CA GLU A 499 23.52 -14.81 -2.99
C GLU A 499 22.11 -14.27 -3.25
N PHE A 500 21.24 -15.06 -3.89
CA PHE A 500 19.85 -14.71 -4.12
C PHE A 500 19.07 -14.49 -2.81
N PHE A 501 19.24 -15.36 -1.82
CA PHE A 501 18.57 -15.21 -0.52
C PHE A 501 19.03 -13.94 0.22
N ASN A 502 20.32 -13.62 0.17
CA ASN A 502 20.88 -12.41 0.76
C ASN A 502 20.37 -11.15 0.03
N LYS A 503 20.29 -11.19 -1.30
CA LYS A 503 19.71 -10.08 -2.09
C LYS A 503 18.23 -9.86 -1.79
N PHE A 504 17.48 -10.92 -1.51
CA PHE A 504 16.07 -10.85 -1.17
C PHE A 504 15.83 -10.19 0.19
N ALA A 505 16.65 -10.52 1.19
CA ALA A 505 16.48 -10.12 2.58
C ALA A 505 17.01 -8.70 2.86
N THR A 506 16.27 -7.68 2.43
CA THR A 506 16.64 -6.25 2.62
C THR A 506 16.31 -5.67 4.00
N GLY A 507 15.66 -6.43 4.88
CA GLY A 507 15.30 -5.98 6.22
C GLY A 507 14.03 -5.14 6.23
N ALA A 508 14.02 -4.07 7.02
CA ALA A 508 12.89 -3.16 7.12
C ALA A 508 12.77 -2.25 5.89
N ILE A 509 11.53 -2.06 5.43
CA ILE A 509 11.23 -1.11 4.36
C ILE A 509 10.95 0.26 4.99
N PRO A 510 11.67 1.33 4.60
CA PRO A 510 11.72 2.57 5.39
C PRO A 510 10.37 3.20 5.72
N ILE A 511 9.52 3.46 4.71
CA ILE A 511 8.28 4.22 4.93
C ILE A 511 7.30 3.43 5.83
N PRO A 512 6.93 2.17 5.52
CA PRO A 512 5.98 1.44 6.37
C PRO A 512 6.53 1.14 7.76
N TRP A 513 7.84 0.92 7.91
CA TRP A 513 8.46 0.72 9.21
C TRP A 513 8.37 1.98 10.08
N GLN A 514 8.61 3.16 9.50
CA GLN A 514 8.51 4.43 10.22
C GLN A 514 7.06 4.76 10.61
N GLU A 515 6.09 4.46 9.75
CA GLU A 515 4.66 4.55 10.08
C GLU A 515 4.32 3.65 11.26
N GLU A 516 4.74 2.39 11.24
CA GLU A 516 4.53 1.46 12.36
C GLU A 516 5.10 1.98 13.68
N VAL A 517 6.34 2.47 13.66
CA VAL A 517 7.03 2.98 14.85
C VAL A 517 6.26 4.16 15.46
N ILE A 518 5.70 5.04 14.63
CA ILE A 518 4.89 6.18 15.07
C ILE A 518 3.50 5.71 15.54
N GLU A 519 2.78 4.92 14.74
CA GLU A 519 1.42 4.46 15.03
C GLU A 519 1.32 3.66 16.34
N THR A 520 2.38 2.95 16.69
CA THR A 520 2.45 2.11 17.90
C THR A 520 2.99 2.84 19.13
N GLY A 521 3.29 4.14 19.01
CA GLY A 521 3.85 4.96 20.08
C GLY A 521 5.30 4.63 20.44
N LEU A 522 5.98 3.75 19.68
CA LEU A 522 7.37 3.41 19.95
C LEU A 522 8.29 4.63 19.74
N PHE A 523 7.96 5.50 18.77
CA PHE A 523 8.68 6.75 18.55
C PHE A 523 8.72 7.62 19.81
N GLU A 524 7.55 7.89 20.37
CA GLU A 524 7.35 8.72 21.57
C GLU A 524 8.01 8.09 22.79
N ASP A 525 7.89 6.76 22.95
CA ASP A 525 8.54 6.03 24.04
C ASP A 525 10.07 6.16 24.00
N LEU A 526 10.70 5.90 22.85
CA LEU A 526 12.16 5.93 22.74
C LEU A 526 12.75 7.34 22.74
N ASN A 527 11.97 8.35 22.32
CA ASN A 527 12.38 9.75 22.34
C ASN A 527 12.09 10.46 23.68
N ASN A 528 11.42 9.81 24.64
CA ASN A 528 11.11 10.41 25.94
C ASN A 528 12.39 10.65 26.76
N PRO A 529 12.75 11.91 27.09
CA PRO A 529 13.98 12.22 27.82
C PRO A 529 13.97 11.72 29.27
N ASN A 530 12.79 11.42 29.83
CA ASN A 530 12.63 10.94 31.21
C ASN A 530 12.61 9.41 31.31
N ARG A 531 12.89 8.70 30.22
CA ARG A 531 12.82 7.24 30.17
C ARG A 531 13.93 6.59 30.99
N VAL A 532 13.54 5.77 31.95
CA VAL A 532 14.47 4.93 32.74
C VAL A 532 14.73 3.64 31.98
N VAL A 533 15.99 3.40 31.62
CA VAL A 533 16.43 2.21 30.90
C VAL A 533 16.96 1.21 31.92
N GLU A 534 16.41 0.00 31.94
CA GLU A 534 16.96 -1.10 32.73
C GLU A 534 18.20 -1.63 31.99
N GLY A 535 19.38 -1.17 32.40
CA GLY A 535 20.66 -1.61 31.85
C GLY A 535 21.21 -2.81 32.60
N ASP A 536 21.37 -3.94 31.91
CA ASP A 536 22.27 -4.99 32.37
C ASP A 536 23.70 -4.48 32.20
N SER A 537 24.39 -4.30 33.32
CA SER A 537 25.79 -3.93 33.37
C SER A 537 26.65 -5.07 32.81
N LYS A 538 26.92 -5.06 31.49
CA LYS A 538 28.15 -5.47 30.76
C LYS A 538 27.81 -6.00 29.36
N SER A 539 28.60 -5.51 28.40
CA SER A 539 28.69 -5.88 26.97
C SER A 539 27.69 -5.18 26.03
N GLY A 540 28.25 -4.62 24.96
CA GLY A 540 27.59 -3.72 24.04
C GLY A 540 26.56 -4.38 23.14
N VAL A 541 25.75 -3.52 22.52
CA VAL A 541 24.76 -3.85 21.49
C VAL A 541 23.79 -4.95 21.94
N CYS A 542 22.63 -4.53 22.44
CA CYS A 542 21.49 -5.43 22.59
C CYS A 542 20.93 -5.74 21.19
N LEU A 543 21.66 -6.55 20.43
CA LEU A 543 21.16 -7.27 19.28
C LEU A 543 20.04 -8.18 19.80
N LEU A 544 18.84 -8.05 19.23
CA LEU A 544 17.84 -9.10 19.24
C LEU A 544 18.44 -10.30 18.48
N LEU A 545 19.26 -11.09 19.19
CA LEU A 545 19.92 -12.28 18.68
C LEU A 545 18.93 -13.37 18.37
#